data_AF-A0A537HPE4-F1
#
_entry.id   AF-A0A537HPE4-F1
#
_cell.length_a   1.000
_cell.length_b   1.000
_cell.length_c   1.000
_cell.angle_alpha   90.00
_cell.angle_beta   90.00
_cell.angle_gamma   90.00
#
_symmetry.space_group_name_H-M   'P 1'
#
loop_
_entity.id
_entity.type
_entity.pdbx_description
1 polymer ?
#
loop_
_entity_poly.entity_id
_entity_poly.type
_entity_poly.pdbx_seq_one_letter_code
_entity_poly.pdbx_strand_id
1 'polypeptide(L)'
;MASTSRATKKRVLDPIIALLRWAWYRLERTVLLAFKIVFPSRFISPLGFLGMLTFVVFVLLGISGAVLMFHYTPNFGDCSPSATATSCNQAFQSVQSINDQVNWGLMMRNIHYHASN
;
A
#
# COMPACT_ATOMS: atom_id res chain seq x y z
N MET A 1 8.64 -38.01 39.80
CA MET A 1 7.99 -36.70 39.56
C MET A 1 8.86 -35.87 38.64
N ALA A 2 8.22 -35.23 37.65
CA ALA A 2 8.70 -34.13 36.80
C ALA A 2 9.87 -34.38 35.83
N SER A 3 9.57 -34.45 34.53
CA SER A 3 10.01 -33.43 33.55
C SER A 3 9.79 -33.90 32.09
N THR A 4 8.53 -34.06 31.69
CA THR A 4 8.11 -34.35 30.30
C THR A 4 7.26 -33.22 29.72
N SER A 5 7.67 -31.97 29.97
CA SER A 5 6.96 -30.78 29.46
C SER A 5 7.88 -29.81 28.67
N ARG A 6 9.20 -29.93 28.77
CA ARG A 6 10.14 -28.91 28.22
C ARG A 6 10.60 -29.13 26.78
N ALA A 7 10.42 -30.32 26.20
CA ALA A 7 10.98 -30.66 24.89
C ALA A 7 10.13 -30.18 23.70
N THR A 8 8.81 -30.18 23.83
CA THR A 8 7.89 -29.87 22.72
C THR A 8 7.93 -28.39 22.32
N LYS A 9 8.27 -27.49 23.25
CA LYS A 9 8.31 -26.05 23.00
C LYS A 9 9.49 -25.62 22.11
N LYS A 10 10.61 -26.37 22.08
CA LYS A 10 11.80 -26.02 21.28
C LYS A 10 11.59 -26.20 19.77
N ARG A 11 10.76 -27.16 19.36
CA ARG A 11 10.65 -27.61 17.96
C ARG A 11 9.94 -26.62 17.02
N VAL A 12 9.09 -25.74 17.55
CA VAL A 12 8.37 -24.71 16.77
C VAL A 12 9.17 -23.41 16.67
N LEU A 13 10.07 -23.14 17.63
CA LEU A 13 10.98 -21.99 17.55
C LEU A 13 12.09 -22.23 16.50
N ASP A 14 12.50 -23.48 16.27
CA ASP A 14 13.55 -23.83 15.30
C ASP A 14 13.31 -23.34 13.86
N PRO A 15 12.13 -23.54 13.22
CA PRO A 15 11.92 -23.11 11.83
C PRO A 15 11.84 -21.60 11.65
N ILE A 16 11.21 -20.87 12.59
CA ILE A 16 11.14 -19.40 12.54
C ILE A 16 12.53 -18.81 12.75
N ILE A 17 13.29 -19.34 13.72
CA ILE A 17 14.66 -18.91 13.98
C ILE A 17 15.56 -19.23 12.78
N ALA A 18 15.40 -20.40 12.14
CA ALA A 18 16.14 -20.76 10.93
C ALA A 18 15.83 -19.82 9.76
N LEU A 19 14.55 -19.47 9.54
CA LEU A 19 14.13 -18.50 8.54
C LEU A 19 14.73 -17.11 8.82
N LEU A 20 14.64 -16.62 10.06
CA LEU A 20 15.20 -15.33 10.47
C LEU A 20 16.72 -15.30 10.29
N ARG A 21 17.44 -16.37 10.65
CA ARG A 21 18.89 -16.49 10.45
C ARG A 21 19.25 -16.50 8.97
N TRP A 22 18.50 -17.23 8.14
CA TRP A 22 18.69 -17.26 6.69
C TRP A 22 18.43 -15.89 6.06
N ALA A 23 17.37 -15.20 6.48
CA ALA A 23 17.04 -13.86 6.01
C ALA A 23 18.12 -12.85 6.43
N TRP A 24 18.56 -12.91 7.69
CA TRP A 24 19.63 -12.07 8.22
C TRP A 24 20.93 -12.23 7.43
N TYR A 25 21.35 -13.47 7.17
CA TYR A 25 22.57 -13.77 6.41
C TYR A 25 22.56 -13.20 4.99
N ARG A 26 21.38 -13.08 4.38
CA ARG A 26 21.23 -12.43 3.08
C ARG A 26 21.16 -10.91 3.20
N LEU A 27 20.46 -10.40 4.21
CA LEU A 27 20.29 -8.97 4.40
C LEU A 27 21.61 -8.28 4.78
N GLU A 28 22.45 -8.92 5.60
CA GLU A 28 23.75 -8.37 6.04
C GLU A 28 24.74 -8.14 4.90
N ARG A 29 24.53 -8.83 3.78
CA ARG A 29 25.31 -8.67 2.55
C ARG A 29 24.82 -7.50 1.68
N THR A 30 23.73 -6.83 2.07
CA THR A 30 23.16 -5.71 1.34
C THR A 30 23.41 -4.38 2.06
N VAL A 31 23.42 -3.29 1.29
CA VAL A 31 23.56 -1.91 1.80
C VAL A 31 22.40 -1.50 2.72
N LEU A 32 21.29 -2.26 2.71
CA LEU A 32 20.09 -1.97 3.50
C LEU A 32 20.36 -1.97 5.02
N LEU A 33 21.29 -2.80 5.50
CA LEU A 33 21.71 -2.81 6.92
C LEU A 33 22.76 -1.74 7.25
N ALA A 34 23.42 -1.14 6.25
CA ALA A 34 24.36 -0.04 6.44
C ALA A 34 23.65 1.31 6.59
N PHE A 35 22.38 1.40 6.20
CA PHE A 35 21.59 2.63 6.31
C PHE A 35 21.18 2.88 7.76
N LYS A 36 21.95 3.70 8.48
CA LYS A 36 21.53 4.24 9.77
C LYS A 36 20.59 5.43 9.54
N ILE A 37 19.29 5.17 9.56
CA ILE A 37 18.29 6.24 9.49
C ILE A 37 18.31 6.99 10.82
N VAL A 38 18.85 8.22 10.82
CA VAL A 38 18.84 9.10 11.99
C VAL A 38 17.68 10.07 11.83
N PHE A 39 16.63 9.85 12.61
CA PHE A 39 15.52 10.79 12.69
C PHE A 39 15.89 11.95 13.64
N PRO A 40 15.68 13.22 13.24
CA PRO A 40 15.90 14.35 14.13
C PRO A 40 14.92 14.28 15.31
N SER A 41 15.43 14.36 16.55
CA SER A 41 14.63 14.25 17.77
C SER A 41 13.89 15.54 18.14
N ARG A 42 14.24 16.67 17.51
CA ARG A 42 13.59 17.98 17.71
C ARG A 42 13.51 18.75 16.40
N PHE A 43 12.45 19.53 16.27
CA PHE A 43 12.18 20.35 15.10
C PHE A 43 12.85 21.72 15.24
N ILE A 44 13.59 22.13 14.20
CA ILE A 44 14.19 23.47 14.13
C ILE A 44 13.30 24.40 13.26
N SER A 45 12.57 23.84 12.28
CA SER A 45 11.68 24.59 11.38
C SER A 45 10.65 23.67 10.69
N PRO A 46 9.41 24.14 10.43
CA PRO A 46 8.38 23.39 9.70
C PRO A 46 8.77 23.05 8.25
N LEU A 47 9.68 23.81 7.64
CA LEU A 47 10.17 23.56 6.27
C LEU A 47 11.10 22.34 6.18
N GLY A 48 11.76 21.96 7.28
CA GLY A 48 12.64 20.79 7.32
C GLY A 48 11.90 19.45 7.24
N PHE A 49 10.57 19.45 7.39
CA PHE A 49 9.74 18.24 7.35
C PHE A 49 9.01 18.06 6.00
N LEU A 50 9.22 18.97 5.04
CA LEU A 50 8.51 18.93 3.76
C LEU A 50 8.75 17.59 3.03
N GLY A 51 9.96 17.01 3.13
CA GLY A 51 10.27 15.69 2.58
C GLY A 51 9.56 14.52 3.26
N MET A 52 9.29 14.62 4.56
CA MET A 52 8.50 13.59 5.26
C MET A 52 7.01 13.77 5.01
N LEU A 53 6.54 15.01 4.85
CA LEU A 53 5.18 15.30 4.40
C LEU A 53 4.93 14.72 3.01
N THR A 54 5.83 14.96 2.04
CA THR A 54 5.71 14.38 0.69
C THR A 54 5.74 12.87 0.71
N PHE A 55 6.57 12.25 1.55
CA PHE A 55 6.56 10.80 1.72
C PHE A 55 5.21 10.27 2.24
N VAL A 56 4.64 10.89 3.27
CA VAL A 56 3.33 10.48 3.82
C VAL A 56 2.23 10.66 2.78
N VAL A 57 2.21 11.80 2.08
CA VAL A 57 1.23 12.07 1.02
C VAL A 57 1.38 11.08 -0.14
N PHE A 58 2.61 10.74 -0.53
CA PHE A 58 2.89 9.73 -1.56
C PHE A 58 2.37 8.35 -1.14
N VAL A 59 2.53 7.95 0.12
CA VAL A 59 1.96 6.69 0.63
C VAL A 59 0.43 6.72 0.57
N LEU A 60 -0.20 7.83 0.95
CA LEU A 60 -1.66 7.99 0.83
C LEU A 60 -2.11 7.89 -0.62
N LEU A 61 -1.39 8.52 -1.54
CA LEU A 61 -1.66 8.47 -2.98
C LEU A 61 -1.53 7.04 -3.51
N GLY A 62 -0.46 6.33 -3.14
CA GLY A 62 -0.20 4.96 -3.56
C GLY A 62 -1.25 3.97 -3.06
N ILE A 63 -1.61 4.03 -1.78
CA ILE A 63 -2.64 3.14 -1.20
C ILE A 63 -4.01 3.44 -1.81
N SER A 64 -4.40 4.71 -1.86
CA SER A 64 -5.70 5.10 -2.43
C SER A 64 -5.81 4.76 -3.92
N GLY A 65 -4.74 5.00 -4.69
CA GLY A 65 -4.66 4.67 -6.11
C GLY A 65 -4.73 3.16 -6.36
N ALA A 66 -4.03 2.35 -5.58
CA ALA A 66 -4.08 0.89 -5.69
C ALA A 66 -5.50 0.34 -5.45
N VAL A 67 -6.20 0.87 -4.43
CA VAL A 67 -7.60 0.48 -4.16
C VAL A 67 -8.51 0.87 -5.33
N LEU A 68 -8.35 2.08 -5.86
CA LEU A 68 -9.15 2.57 -6.98
C LEU A 68 -8.90 1.77 -8.27
N MET A 69 -7.68 1.29 -8.47
CA MET A 69 -7.29 0.53 -9.67
C MET A 69 -8.05 -0.81 -9.79
N PHE A 70 -8.44 -1.44 -8.69
CA PHE A 70 -9.25 -2.67 -8.72
C PHE A 70 -10.65 -2.47 -9.30
N HIS A 71 -11.17 -1.24 -9.25
CA HIS A 71 -12.53 -0.91 -9.70
C HIS A 71 -12.55 -0.06 -10.98
N TYR A 72 -11.39 0.44 -11.42
CA TYR A 72 -11.27 1.28 -12.59
C TYR A 72 -11.10 0.46 -13.87
N THR A 73 -11.84 0.83 -14.92
CA THR A 73 -11.71 0.21 -16.25
C THR A 73 -11.10 1.20 -17.24
N PRO A 74 -9.86 1.00 -17.71
CA PRO A 74 -9.17 1.91 -18.63
C PRO A 74 -9.60 1.68 -20.10
N ASN A 75 -10.89 1.80 -20.40
CA ASN A 75 -11.42 1.61 -21.75
C ASN A 75 -12.42 2.71 -22.10
N PHE A 76 -12.42 3.19 -23.35
CA PHE A 76 -13.45 4.10 -23.84
C PHE A 76 -14.71 3.36 -24.31
N GLY A 77 -14.61 2.06 -24.63
CA GLY A 77 -15.73 1.23 -25.04
C GLY A 77 -16.21 1.52 -26.48
N ASP A 78 -17.37 0.98 -26.84
CA ASP A 78 -18.00 1.20 -28.15
C ASP A 78 -19.02 2.33 -28.07
N CYS A 79 -18.75 3.40 -28.80
CA CYS A 79 -19.58 4.60 -28.91
C CYS A 79 -20.26 4.74 -30.29
N SER A 80 -20.33 3.65 -31.06
CA SER A 80 -21.13 3.60 -32.28
C SER A 80 -22.60 3.91 -31.99
N PRO A 81 -23.34 4.58 -32.90
CA PRO A 81 -24.77 4.82 -32.75
C PRO A 81 -25.63 3.55 -32.67
N SER A 82 -25.08 2.38 -33.01
CA SER A 82 -25.72 1.07 -32.83
C SER A 82 -25.41 0.41 -31.47
N ALA A 83 -24.48 0.95 -30.71
CA ALA A 83 -24.03 0.40 -29.43
C ALA A 83 -24.99 0.83 -28.30
N THR A 84 -25.09 0.01 -27.26
CA THR A 84 -25.90 0.36 -26.08
C THR A 84 -25.26 1.55 -25.36
N ALA A 85 -26.03 2.50 -24.84
CA ALA A 85 -25.46 3.65 -24.11
C ALA A 85 -24.50 3.22 -22.97
N THR A 86 -24.77 2.06 -22.37
CA THR A 86 -23.93 1.43 -21.34
C THR A 86 -22.61 0.87 -21.84
N SER A 87 -22.30 0.81 -23.13
CA SER A 87 -21.00 0.36 -23.66
C SER A 87 -20.06 1.51 -24.03
N CYS A 88 -20.56 2.74 -24.13
CA CYS A 88 -19.77 3.93 -24.43
C CYS A 88 -19.25 4.60 -23.15
N ASN A 89 -18.03 5.14 -23.17
CA ASN A 89 -17.36 5.79 -22.04
C ASN A 89 -17.21 4.89 -20.79
N GLN A 90 -16.78 3.64 -20.97
CA GLN A 90 -16.59 2.69 -19.86
C GLN A 90 -15.68 3.24 -18.73
N ALA A 91 -14.66 4.03 -19.08
CA ALA A 91 -13.80 4.70 -18.10
C ALA A 91 -14.59 5.63 -17.18
N PHE A 92 -15.48 6.46 -17.74
CA PHE A 92 -16.35 7.33 -16.94
C PHE A 92 -17.34 6.51 -16.10
N GLN A 93 -17.95 5.49 -16.70
CA GLN A 93 -18.92 4.64 -15.99
C GLN A 93 -18.28 3.89 -14.82
N SER A 94 -17.03 3.41 -14.97
CA SER A 94 -16.30 2.76 -13.88
C SER A 94 -16.02 3.72 -12.73
N VAL A 95 -15.70 4.98 -13.03
CA VAL A 95 -15.48 6.04 -12.03
C VAL A 95 -16.79 6.42 -11.33
N GLN A 96 -17.91 6.45 -12.06
CA GLN A 96 -19.24 6.65 -11.50
C GLN A 96 -19.66 5.49 -10.59
N SER A 97 -19.40 4.24 -10.99
CA SER A 97 -19.65 3.06 -10.16
C SER A 97 -18.81 3.09 -8.87
N ILE A 98 -17.54 3.52 -8.93
CA ILE A 98 -16.73 3.75 -7.72
C ILE A 98 -17.40 4.78 -6.80
N ASN A 99 -18.02 5.82 -7.36
CA ASN A 99 -18.67 6.85 -6.56
C ASN A 99 -19.91 6.35 -5.83
N ASP A 100 -20.77 5.62 -6.55
CA ASP A 100 -22.16 5.37 -6.17
C ASP A 100 -22.40 3.95 -5.64
N GLN A 101 -21.54 2.99 -5.98
CA GLN A 101 -21.75 1.56 -5.69
C GLN A 101 -20.65 0.93 -4.84
N VAL A 102 -19.42 1.46 -4.87
CA VAL A 102 -18.31 0.94 -4.07
C VAL A 102 -18.37 1.56 -2.67
N ASN A 103 -18.40 0.72 -1.63
CA ASN A 103 -18.34 1.18 -0.24
C ASN A 103 -17.10 2.03 -0.01
N TRP A 104 -17.29 3.26 0.50
CA TRP A 104 -16.24 4.26 0.72
C TRP A 104 -15.53 4.75 -0.56
N GLY A 105 -16.01 4.41 -1.75
CA GLY A 105 -15.35 4.75 -3.01
C GLY A 105 -15.27 6.27 -3.26
N LEU A 106 -16.35 7.02 -2.99
CA LEU A 106 -16.33 8.50 -3.03
C LEU A 106 -15.25 9.09 -2.10
N MET A 107 -15.16 8.61 -0.85
CA MET A 107 -14.16 9.08 0.11
C MET A 107 -12.73 8.79 -0.37
N MET A 108 -12.49 7.57 -0.86
CA MET A 108 -11.18 7.17 -1.38
C MET A 108 -10.76 7.98 -2.61
N ARG A 109 -11.71 8.31 -3.50
CA ARG A 109 -11.46 9.21 -4.63
C ARG A 109 -11.07 10.60 -4.19
N ASN A 110 -11.76 11.17 -3.19
CA ASN A 110 -11.43 12.49 -2.66
C ASN A 110 -10.05 12.50 -2.00
N ILE A 111 -9.71 11.46 -1.23
CA ILE A 111 -8.37 11.32 -0.64
C ILE A 111 -7.31 11.26 -1.75
N HIS A 112 -7.52 10.44 -2.77
CA HIS A 112 -6.58 10.32 -3.89
C HIS A 112 -6.40 11.64 -4.65
N TYR A 113 -7.51 12.35 -4.90
CA TYR A 113 -7.49 13.64 -5.56
C TYR A 113 -6.74 14.69 -4.72
N HIS A 114 -7.07 14.84 -3.44
CA HIS A 114 -6.43 15.85 -2.59
C HIS A 114 -4.96 15.52 -2.28
N ALA A 115 -4.60 14.25 -2.19
CA ALA A 115 -3.20 13.84 -2.04
C ALA A 115 -2.35 14.11 -3.30
N SER A 116 -2.97 14.30 -4.46
CA SER A 116 -2.28 14.58 -5.73
C SER A 116 -1.99 16.06 -5.98
N ASN A 117 -2.52 16.96 -5.14
CA ASN A 117 -2.30 18.41 -5.21
C ASN A 117 -1.18 18.84 -4.27
#